data_AF-A0A3C2CQ41-F1
#
_entry.id   AF-A0A3C2CQ41-F1
#
_cell.length_a   1.000
_cell.length_b   1.000
_cell.length_c   1.000
_cell.angle_alpha   90.00
_cell.angle_beta   90.00
_cell.angle_gamma   90.00
#
_symmetry.space_group_name_H-M   'P 1'
#
loop_
_entity.id
_entity.type
_entity.pdbx_description
1 polymer ?
#
loop_
_entity_poly.entity_id
_entity_poly.type
_entity_poly.pdbx_seq_one_letter_code
_entity_poly.pdbx_strand_id
1 'polypeptide(L)' 'MLVIKGYKDGKFITNDPGTRRGADFLYSYEGLYNAIHDWNAGNVYAGRKAMI' A
#
# COMPACT_ATOMS: atom_id res chain seq x y z
N MET A 1 -5.96 -0.42 -7.89
CA MET A 1 -4.67 -0.90 -8.44
C MET A 1 -3.63 0.06 -7.94
N LEU A 2 -2.75 -0.38 -7.04
CA LEU A 2 -1.72 0.47 -6.46
C LEU A 2 -0.41 0.31 -7.24
N VAL A 3 0.14 1.40 -7.75
CA VAL A 3 1.46 1.40 -8.42
C VAL A 3 2.45 2.17 -7.56
N ILE A 4 3.57 1.54 -7.20
CA ILE A 4 4.71 2.24 -6.60
C ILE A 4 5.55 2.79 -7.74
N LYS A 5 5.73 4.11 -7.78
CA LYS A 5 6.49 4.80 -8.83
C LYS A 5 7.81 5.41 -8.34
N GLY A 6 8.06 5.39 -7.03
CA GLY A 6 9.32 5.88 -6.46
C GLY A 6 9.45 5.62 -4.96
N TYR A 7 10.62 5.93 -4.43
CA TYR A 7 10.95 5.82 -3.01
C TYR A 7 11.77 7.03 -2.58
N LYS A 8 11.40 7.65 -1.46
CA LYS A 8 12.07 8.83 -0.92
C LYS A 8 11.87 8.91 0.59
N ASP A 9 12.94 9.19 1.34
CA ASP A 9 12.92 9.44 2.80
C ASP A 9 12.17 8.36 3.60
N GLY A 10 12.37 7.08 3.27
CA GLY A 10 11.69 5.97 3.96
C GLY A 10 10.25 5.72 3.52
N LYS A 11 9.76 6.41 2.49
CA LYS A 11 8.37 6.38 2.03
C LYS A 11 8.25 6.00 0.56
N PHE A 12 7.17 5.32 0.21
CA PHE A 12 6.82 4.98 -1.16
C PHE A 12 5.96 6.07 -1.78
N ILE A 13 6.34 6.51 -2.98
CA ILE A 13 5.53 7.40 -3.81
C ILE A 13 4.63 6.52 -4.67
N THR A 14 3.32 6.68 -4.52
CA THR A 14 2.35 5.81 -5.20
C THR A 14 1.48 6.56 -6.20
N ASN A 15 0.87 5.79 -7.09
CA ASN A 15 -0.28 6.21 -7.87
C ASN A 15 -1.37 5.16 -7.69
N ASP A 16 -2.43 5.51 -6.94
CA ASP A 16 -3.63 4.68 -6.81
C ASP A 16 -4.83 5.36 -7.49
N PRO A 17 -5.13 5.03 -8.75
CA PRO A 17 -6.25 5.59 -9.49
C PRO A 17 -7.61 5.32 -8.84
N GLY A 18 -7.69 4.32 -7.95
CA GLY A 18 -8.91 4.00 -7.21
C GLY A 18 -9.30 5.06 -6.17
N THR A 19 -8.40 6.01 -5.88
CA THR A 19 -8.68 7.11 -4.97
C THR A 19 -8.57 8.44 -5.72
N ARG A 20 -9.55 9.33 -5.50
CA ARG A 20 -9.57 10.69 -6.10
C ARG A 20 -8.32 11.53 -5.77
N ARG A 21 -7.50 11.08 -4.81
CA ARG A 21 -6.30 11.77 -4.29
C ARG A 21 -5.06 10.85 -4.26
N GLY A 22 -5.04 9.78 -5.05
CA GLY A 22 -3.99 8.76 -4.99
C GLY A 22 -2.70 9.07 -5.74
N ALA A 23 -2.68 10.15 -6.52
CA ALA A 23 -1.48 10.59 -7.22
C ALA A 23 -0.46 11.17 -6.24
N ASP A 24 0.77 10.65 -6.28
CA ASP A 24 1.88 11.09 -5.43
C ASP A 24 1.64 10.93 -3.92
N PHE A 25 0.70 10.07 -3.54
CA PHE A 25 0.50 9.75 -2.14
C PHE A 25 1.73 9.05 -1.57
N LEU A 26 2.11 9.44 -0.36
CA LEU A 26 3.28 8.92 0.35
C LEU A 26 2.85 7.91 1.41
N TYR A 27 3.08 6.63 1.15
CA TYR A 27 2.95 5.59 2.18
C TYR A 27 4.24 5.45 2.98
N SER A 28 4.13 5.28 4.30
CA SER A 28 5.27 4.79 5.09
C SER A 28 5.58 3.34 4.70
N TYR A 29 6.86 2.95 4.84
CA TYR A 29 7.27 1.58 4.61
C TYR A 29 6.42 0.59 5.43
N GLU A 30 6.34 0.79 6.74
CA GLU A 30 5.57 -0.06 7.65
C GLU A 30 4.08 -0.08 7.33
N GLY A 31 3.50 1.08 7.01
CA GLY A 31 2.07 1.19 6.71
C GLY A 31 1.70 0.41 5.45
N LEU A 32 2.50 0.52 4.38
CA LEU A 32 2.26 -0.24 3.16
C LEU A 32 2.58 -1.73 3.35
N TYR A 33 3.70 -2.06 3.98
CA TYR A 33 4.12 -3.45 4.22
C TYR A 33 3.11 -4.22 5.07
N ASN A 34 2.48 -3.56 6.05
CA ASN A 34 1.42 -4.17 6.87
C ASN A 34 0.05 -4.17 6.19
N ALA A 35 -0.17 -3.39 5.13
CA ALA A 35 -1.44 -3.38 4.40
C ALA A 35 -1.52 -4.44 3.30
N ILE A 36 -0.38 -4.99 2.85
CA ILE A 36 -0.33 -5.96 1.73
C ILE A 36 -0.57 -7.39 2.22
N HIS A 37 -1.84 -7.66 2.48
CA HIS A 37 -2.37 -8.97 2.83
C HIS A 37 -3.54 -9.34 1.91
N ASP A 38 -3.80 -10.63 1.80
CA ASP A 38 -5.01 -11.13 1.15
C ASP A 38 -6.26 -10.59 1.85
N TRP A 39 -7.31 -10.39 1.06
CA TRP A 39 -8.60 -9.98 1.59
C TRP A 39 -9.16 -11.05 2.54
N ASN A 40 -9.45 -10.67 3.78
CA ASN A 40 -9.95 -11.56 4.81
C ASN A 40 -11.24 -11.02 5.43
N ALA A 41 -12.32 -11.03 4.64
CA ALA A 41 -13.67 -10.64 5.05
C ALA A 41 -13.75 -9.27 5.76
N GLY A 42 -12.91 -8.31 5.35
CA GLY A 42 -12.83 -6.98 5.97
C GLY A 42 -11.72 -6.80 7.00
N ASN A 43 -11.16 -7.89 7.55
CA ASN A 43 -9.99 -7.83 8.42
C ASN A 43 -8.69 -8.17 7.67
N VAL A 44 -8.27 -7.24 6.82
CA VAL A 44 -7.09 -7.40 5.94
C VAL A 44 -5.82 -7.74 6.75
N TYR A 45 -5.61 -7.15 7.93
CA TYR A 45 -4.41 -7.41 8.75
C TYR A 45 -4.28 -8.84 9.27
N ALA A 46 -5.38 -9.60 9.30
CA ALA A 46 -5.37 -11.02 9.65
C ALA A 46 -5.33 -11.94 8.42
N GLY A 47 -5.31 -11.37 7.20
CA GLY A 47 -5.13 -12.12 5.97
C GLY A 47 -3.71 -12.66 5.83
N ARG A 48 -3.50 -13.57 4.87
CA ARG A 48 -2.15 -14.05 4.54
C ARG A 48 -1.34 -12.89 3.97
N LYS A 49 -0.10 -12.72 4.43
CA LYS A 49 0.80 -11.72 3.88
C LYS A 49 1.19 -12.07 2.45
N ALA A 50 1.00 -11.13 1.53
CA ALA A 50 1.27 -11.34 0.10
C ALA A 50 2.68 -10.88 -0.30
N MET A 51 3.30 -9.96 0.46
CA MET A 51 4.71 -9.61 0.29
C MET A 51 5.61 -10.51 1.14
N ILE A 52 6.68 -11.00 0.53
CA ILE A 52 7.74 -11.82 1.15
C ILE A 52 8.85 -10.89 1.61
#